data_AF-X1LEQ7-F1
#
_entry.id   AF-X1LEQ7-F1
#
_cell.length_a   1.000
_cell.length_b   1.000
_cell.length_c   1.000
_cell.angle_alpha   90.00
_cell.angle_beta   90.00
_cell.angle_gamma   90.00
#
_symmetry.space_group_name_H-M   'P 1'
#
loop_
_entity.id
_entity.type
_entity.pdbx_description
1 polymer ?
#
loop_
_entity_poly.entity_id
_entity_poly.type
_entity_poly.pdbx_seq_one_letter_code
_entity_poly.pdbx_strand_id
1 'polypeptide(L)' 'MIDRYSLPAMRSIWEEENKYKIWLKIELLVCEALFESGKTDKEAIENIRKKARYSIDRIQEIEKVTRHDVLAFTTAKVFK' A
#
# COMPACT_ATOMS: atom_id res chain seq x y z
N MET A 1 -18.31 5.93 4.28
CA MET A 1 -19.23 6.97 4.78
C MET A 1 -20.41 7.04 3.81
N ILE A 2 -21.64 7.25 4.26
CA ILE A 2 -22.79 7.27 3.33
C ILE A 2 -22.90 8.60 2.59
N ASP A 3 -23.25 8.55 1.31
CA ASP A 3 -23.21 9.70 0.40
C ASP A 3 -24.10 10.85 0.84
N ARG A 4 -25.24 10.53 1.46
CA ARG A 4 -26.20 11.53 1.95
C ARG A 4 -25.62 12.50 2.99
N TYR A 5 -24.66 12.06 3.80
CA TYR A 5 -24.15 12.83 4.95
C TYR A 5 -22.64 13.12 4.88
N SER A 6 -22.00 12.84 3.75
CA SER A 6 -20.55 13.02 3.60
C SER A 6 -20.23 14.07 2.55
N LEU A 7 -19.39 15.03 2.93
CA LEU A 7 -18.79 15.94 1.96
C LEU A 7 -17.76 15.17 1.12
N PRO A 8 -17.60 15.50 -0.18
CA PRO A 8 -16.66 14.81 -1.07
C PRO A 8 -15.23 14.74 -0.51
N ALA A 9 -14.76 15.83 0.10
CA ALA A 9 -13.43 15.89 0.71
C ALA A 9 -13.27 14.95 1.91
N MET A 10 -14.34 14.71 2.68
CA MET A 10 -14.28 13.77 3.80
C MET A 10 -14.38 12.33 3.30
N ARG A 11 -15.21 12.08 2.28
CA ARG A 11 -15.34 10.75 1.67
C ARG A 11 -14.01 10.25 1.11
N SER A 12 -13.30 11.09 0.35
CA SER A 12 -12.04 10.70 -0.30
C SER A 12 -10.94 10.26 0.68
N ILE A 13 -10.94 10.78 1.90
CA ILE A 13 -9.99 10.34 2.95
C ILE A 13 -10.21 8.87 3.32
N TRP A 14 -11.47 8.42 3.34
CA TRP A 14 -11.86 7.08 3.76
C TRP A 14 -12.04 6.10 2.59
N GLU A 15 -11.76 6.51 1.36
CA GLU A 15 -11.80 5.62 0.20
C GLU A 15 -10.65 4.61 0.25
N GLU A 16 -10.92 3.39 -0.22
CA GLU A 16 -9.92 2.30 -0.20
C GLU A 16 -8.65 2.68 -0.99
N GLU A 17 -8.81 3.44 -2.07
CA GLU A 17 -7.68 3.95 -2.84
C GLU A 17 -6.75 4.81 -1.97
N ASN A 18 -7.31 5.72 -1.16
CA ASN A 18 -6.52 6.54 -0.27
C ASN A 18 -5.88 5.71 0.86
N LYS A 19 -6.61 4.72 1.40
CA LYS A 19 -6.06 3.75 2.37
C LYS A 19 -4.82 3.06 1.84
N TYR A 20 -4.90 2.42 0.66
CA TYR A 20 -3.78 1.69 0.07
C TYR A 20 -2.64 2.61 -0.39
N LYS A 21 -2.97 3.82 -0.86
CA LYS A 21 -1.98 4.87 -1.16
C LYS A 21 -1.15 5.24 0.06
N ILE A 22 -1.81 5.46 1.20
CA ILE A 22 -1.14 5.79 2.46
C ILE A 22 -0.30 4.61 2.95
N TRP A 23 -0.82 3.38 2.90
CA TRP A 23 -0.06 2.19 3.28
C TRP A 23 1.21 2.02 2.44
N LEU A 24 1.12 2.19 1.11
CA LEU A 24 2.30 2.14 0.26
C LEU A 24 3.31 3.22 0.64
N LYS A 25 2.85 4.44 0.91
CA LYS A 25 3.73 5.54 1.33
C LYS A 25 4.46 5.20 2.63
N ILE A 26 3.75 4.66 3.62
CA ILE A 26 4.35 4.27 4.92
C ILE A 26 5.40 3.18 4.70
N GLU A 27 5.10 2.16 3.91
CA GLU A 27 6.01 1.05 3.63
C GLU A 27 7.29 1.50 2.93
N LEU A 28 7.18 2.43 1.97
CA LEU A 28 8.34 3.02 1.32
C LEU A 28 9.22 3.79 2.30
N LEU A 29 8.61 4.59 3.20
CA LEU A 29 9.35 5.32 4.23
C LEU A 29 10.05 4.36 5.22
N VAL A 30 9.40 3.25 5.57
CA VAL A 30 10.02 2.22 6.42
C VAL A 30 11.22 1.60 5.71
N CYS A 31 11.11 1.26 4.42
CA CYS A 31 12.25 0.75 3.65
C CYS A 31 13.39 1.78 3.60
N GLU A 32 13.10 3.06 3.38
CA GLU A 32 14.11 4.13 3.37
C GLU A 32 14.82 4.24 4.72
N ALA A 33 14.09 4.21 5.84
CA ALA A 33 14.68 4.20 7.17
C ALA A 33 15.53 2.94 7.44
N LEU A 34 15.14 1.77 6.90
CA LEU A 34 15.94 0.55 6.98
C LEU A 34 17.25 0.66 6.21
N PHE A 35 17.24 1.31 5.05
CA PHE A 35 18.47 1.62 4.30
C PHE A 35 19.37 2.60 5.04
N GLU A 36 18.81 3.69 5.59
CA GLU A 36 19.57 4.67 6.38
C GLU A 36 20.18 4.04 7.65
N SER A 37 19.52 3.04 8.23
CA SER A 37 20.04 2.27 9.37
C SER A 37 21.01 1.14 8.99
N GLY A 38 21.37 1.00 7.71
CA GLY A 38 22.33 0.01 7.22
C GLY A 38 21.83 -1.43 7.19
N LYS A 39 20.51 -1.65 7.27
CA LYS A 39 19.88 -2.99 7.25
C LYS A 39 19.55 -3.50 5.84
N THR A 40 19.76 -2.69 4.81
CA THR A 40 19.37 -2.99 3.43
C THR A 40 20.31 -2.29 2.45
N ASP A 41 20.50 -2.85 1.27
CA ASP A 41 21.38 -2.31 0.23
C ASP A 41 20.68 -1.28 -0.67
N LYS A 42 21.48 -0.42 -1.30
CA LYS A 42 20.99 0.65 -2.20
C LYS A 42 20.20 0.08 -3.38
N GLU A 43 20.65 -1.06 -3.92
CA GLU A 43 19.98 -1.73 -5.04
C GLU A 43 18.57 -2.18 -4.68
N ALA A 44 18.35 -2.64 -3.44
CA ALA A 44 17.03 -3.04 -2.96
C ALA A 44 16.07 -1.84 -2.92
N ILE A 45 16.51 -0.68 -2.41
CA ILE A 45 15.68 0.55 -2.38
C ILE A 45 15.37 1.06 -3.78
N GLU A 46 16.34 1.05 -4.69
CA GLU A 46 16.09 1.47 -6.08
C GLU A 46 15.09 0.55 -6.77
N ASN A 47 15.18 -0.76 -6.55
CA ASN A 47 14.21 -1.72 -7.07
C ASN A 47 12.82 -1.50 -6.48
N ILE A 48 12.72 -1.27 -5.16
CA ILE A 48 11.46 -0.98 -4.49
C ILE A 48 10.83 0.30 -5.06
N ARG A 49 11.59 1.40 -5.19
CA ARG A 49 11.08 2.67 -5.75
C ARG A 49 10.58 2.54 -7.18
N LYS A 50 11.25 1.75 -8.02
CA LYS A 50 10.87 1.55 -9.43
C LYS A 50 9.61 0.69 -9.59
N LYS A 51 9.44 -0.31 -8.71
CA LYS A 51 8.47 -1.40 -8.89
C LYS A 51 7.26 -1.31 -7.96
N ALA A 52 7.35 -0.56 -6.87
CA ALA A 52 6.29 -0.42 -5.88
C ALA A 52 4.99 0.09 -6.50
N ARG A 53 4.08 -0.85 -6.78
CA ARG A 53 2.73 -0.62 -7.29
C ARG A 53 1.78 -1.57 -6.60
N TYR A 54 0.52 -1.16 -6.49
CA TYR A 54 -0.57 -2.00 -5.98
C TYR A 54 -1.73 -2.00 -6.98
N SER A 55 -2.56 -3.04 -6.90
CA SER A 55 -3.81 -3.17 -7.62
C SER A 55 -4.91 -3.49 -6.61
N ILE A 56 -5.93 -2.63 -6.54
CA ILE A 56 -7.05 -2.80 -5.61
C ILE A 56 -7.79 -4.11 -5.90
N ASP A 57 -8.06 -4.40 -7.17
CA ASP A 57 -8.74 -5.64 -7.60
C ASP A 57 -7.98 -6.89 -7.13
N ARG A 58 -6.64 -6.88 -7.25
CA ARG A 58 -5.80 -7.99 -6.81
C ARG A 58 -5.80 -8.16 -5.30
N ILE A 59 -5.81 -7.05 -4.55
CA ILE A 59 -5.90 -7.07 -3.09
C ILE A 59 -7.23 -7.71 -2.67
N GLN A 60 -8.34 -7.25 -3.25
CA GLN A 60 -9.67 -7.80 -2.94
C GLN A 60 -9.79 -9.28 -3.29
N GLU A 61 -9.16 -9.75 -4.37
CA GLU A 61 -9.10 -11.17 -4.73
C GLU A 61 -8.37 -12.01 -3.66
N ILE A 62 -7.20 -11.54 -3.21
CA ILE A 62 -6.39 -12.24 -2.21
C ILE A 62 -7.06 -12.17 -0.83
N GLU A 63 -7.71 -11.07 -0.49
CA GLU A 63 -8.42 -10.87 0.78
C GLU A 63 -9.57 -11.85 0.94
N LYS A 64 -10.29 -12.20 -0.14
CA LYS A 64 -11.35 -13.23 -0.11
C LYS A 64 -10.85 -14.59 0.38
N VAL A 65 -9.59 -14.92 0.10
CA VAL A 65 -8.96 -16.19 0.49
C VAL A 65 -8.31 -16.07 1.86
N THR A 66 -7.48 -15.04 2.04
CA THR A 66 -6.66 -14.85 3.25
C THR A 66 -7.46 -14.33 4.44
N ARG A 67 -8.61 -13.67 4.19
CA ARG A 67 -9.41 -12.94 5.18
C ARG A 67 -8.58 -11.95 5.99
N HIS A 68 -7.53 -11.42 5.38
CA HIS A 68 -6.58 -10.51 6.01
C HIS A 68 -6.14 -9.45 5.00
N ASP A 69 -6.61 -8.22 5.20
CA ASP A 69 -6.40 -7.06 4.34
C ASP A 69 -4.93 -6.64 4.21
N VAL A 70 -4.18 -6.58 5.32
CA VAL A 70 -2.74 -6.24 5.28
C VAL A 70 -1.94 -7.30 4.53
N LEU A 71 -2.20 -8.59 4.79
CA LEU A 71 -1.55 -9.68 4.07
C LEU A 71 -1.90 -9.63 2.58
N ALA A 72 -3.17 -9.40 2.25
CA ALA A 72 -3.59 -9.24 0.87
C ALA A 72 -2.89 -8.06 0.19
N PHE A 73 -2.76 -6.92 0.87
CA PHE A 73 -2.00 -5.77 0.39
C PHE A 73 -0.54 -6.08 0.13
N THR A 74 0.17 -6.67 1.10
CA THR A 74 1.61 -6.97 0.95
C THR A 74 1.86 -8.05 -0.10
N THR A 75 0.94 -8.99 -0.27
CA THR A 75 1.03 -10.07 -1.26
C THR A 75 0.68 -9.59 -2.68
N ALA A 76 -0.23 -8.62 -2.80
CA ALA A 76 -0.56 -7.99 -4.07
C ALA A 76 0.54 -7.04 -4.59
N LYS A 77 1.53 -6.67 -3.77
CA LYS A 77 2.67 -5.85 -4.21
C LYS A 77 3.45 -6.62 -5.26
N VAL A 78 3.41 -6.13 -6.50
CA VAL A 78 4.18 -6.72 -7.59
C VAL A 78 5.57 -6.06 -7.60
N PHE A 79 6.57 -6.70 -7.00
CA PHE A 79 7.99 -6.36 -7.21
C PHE A 79 8.51 -6.93 -8.55
N LYS A 80 7.76 -6.83 -9.65
CA LYS A 80 8.24 -7.31 -10.96
C LYS A 80 9.31 -6.42 -11.53
#